data_AF-A0A2G9N9Q5-F1
#
_entry.id   AF-A0A2G9N9Q5-F1
#
_cell.length_a   1.000
_cell.length_b   1.000
_cell.length_c   1.000
_cell.angle_alpha   90.00
_cell.angle_beta   90.00
_cell.angle_gamma   90.00
#
_symmetry.space_group_name_H-M   'P 1'
#
loop_
_entity.id
_entity.type
_entity.pdbx_description
1 polymer ?
#
loop_
_entity_poly.entity_id
_entity_poly.type
_entity_poly.pdbx_seq_one_letter_code
_entity_poly.pdbx_strand_id
1 'polypeptide(L)'
;MFKKVKIYYEREYKKLLIIPFIILILALGQIGWQASQPGQDFVNKGISLKGGSTVSFDYNPSYNLNSLEQILHQEFPKNDISFRFLGVAGSIETIAIDSDIQEKSQIDPFKKTIASELEVPENTLSVETMGSSLGDSFFKQTLTALIIAFLLMGIVVFFYFRSVAPSLAVILAAASDIIVTLAVFNLTGIKLSTAGIAAFLMLIGYSVDTDILLSTRVLKRVGDGSVMERIYGAMKTGFTMSATTLAAVLVAMIFAESEVIKQIMIILFIGLLVDLVMTWIQNTGILRIYLERKEKKAQ
;
A
#
# COMPACT_ATOMS: atom_id res chain seq x y z
N MET A 1 -30.09 -17.65 -2.04
CA MET A 1 -28.63 -17.69 -1.84
C MET A 1 -28.20 -16.97 -0.54
N PHE A 2 -28.58 -15.71 -0.33
CA PHE A 2 -28.21 -14.90 0.85
C PHE A 2 -28.52 -15.50 2.23
N LYS A 3 -29.69 -16.16 2.42
CA LYS A 3 -30.01 -16.81 3.71
C LYS A 3 -29.04 -17.95 4.08
N LYS A 4 -28.57 -18.74 3.11
CA LYS A 4 -27.59 -19.83 3.37
C LYS A 4 -26.22 -19.27 3.74
N VAL A 5 -25.78 -18.20 3.07
CA VAL A 5 -24.52 -17.51 3.41
C VAL A 5 -24.57 -16.89 4.80
N LYS A 6 -25.69 -16.25 5.15
CA LYS A 6 -25.93 -15.66 6.47
C LYS A 6 -25.82 -16.72 7.59
N ILE A 7 -26.49 -17.85 7.43
CA ILE A 7 -26.46 -18.97 8.39
C ILE A 7 -25.04 -19.55 8.52
N TYR A 8 -24.31 -19.66 7.41
CA TYR A 8 -22.93 -20.16 7.43
C TYR A 8 -21.98 -19.19 8.17
N TYR A 9 -22.07 -17.89 7.89
CA TYR A 9 -21.28 -16.86 8.57
C TYR A 9 -21.60 -16.79 10.07
N GLU A 10 -22.83 -17.02 10.46
CA GLU A 10 -23.23 -17.07 11.87
C GLU A 10 -22.69 -18.31 12.58
N ARG A 11 -22.80 -19.50 11.96
CA ARG A 11 -22.48 -20.78 12.61
C ARG A 11 -20.99 -21.14 12.57
N GLU A 12 -20.31 -20.86 11.46
CA GLU A 12 -18.95 -21.36 11.18
C GLU A 12 -17.89 -20.25 11.23
N TYR A 13 -18.18 -19.13 11.89
CA TYR A 13 -17.29 -17.96 11.89
C TYR A 13 -15.88 -18.23 12.40
N LYS A 14 -15.71 -19.19 13.32
CA LYS A 14 -14.39 -19.62 13.82
C LYS A 14 -13.55 -20.28 12.71
N LYS A 15 -14.19 -20.99 11.77
CA LYS A 15 -13.52 -21.53 10.58
C LYS A 15 -13.22 -20.44 9.58
N LEU A 16 -14.12 -19.47 9.40
CA LEU A 16 -13.89 -18.31 8.53
C LEU A 16 -12.70 -17.47 8.99
N LEU A 17 -12.49 -17.34 10.30
CA LEU A 17 -11.35 -16.63 10.89
C LEU A 17 -10.00 -17.23 10.48
N ILE A 18 -9.93 -18.50 10.09
CA ILE A 18 -8.68 -19.11 9.61
C ILE A 18 -8.18 -18.44 8.32
N ILE A 19 -9.09 -17.99 7.46
CA ILE A 19 -8.77 -17.40 6.14
C ILE A 19 -7.86 -16.17 6.26
N PRO A 20 -8.23 -15.09 6.99
CA PRO A 20 -7.37 -13.91 7.11
C PRO A 20 -6.02 -14.21 7.77
N PHE A 21 -5.96 -15.14 8.73
CA PHE A 21 -4.68 -15.56 9.31
C PHE A 21 -3.80 -16.32 8.31
N ILE A 22 -4.37 -17.17 7.46
CA ILE A 22 -3.61 -17.81 6.37
C ILE A 22 -3.08 -16.74 5.41
N ILE A 23 -3.91 -15.78 5.00
CA ILE A 23 -3.50 -14.68 4.12
C ILE A 23 -2.35 -13.89 4.76
N LEU A 24 -2.44 -13.57 6.05
CA LEU A 24 -1.39 -12.88 6.79
C LEU A 24 -0.08 -13.69 6.84
N ILE A 25 -0.16 -15.00 7.10
CA ILE A 25 1.02 -15.87 7.13
C ILE A 25 1.67 -15.95 5.75
N LEU A 26 0.87 -16.07 4.68
CA LEU A 26 1.38 -16.06 3.31
C LEU A 26 2.02 -14.71 2.95
N ALA A 27 1.43 -13.60 3.36
CA ALA A 27 1.99 -12.27 3.17
C ALA A 27 3.33 -12.11 3.90
N LEU A 28 3.41 -12.50 5.17
CA LEU A 28 4.67 -12.50 5.93
C LEU A 28 5.71 -13.42 5.30
N GLY A 29 5.31 -14.59 4.80
CA GLY A 29 6.18 -15.52 4.08
C GLY A 29 6.72 -14.91 2.79
N GLN A 30 5.88 -14.23 2.01
CA GLN A 30 6.29 -13.54 0.78
C GLN A 30 7.29 -12.40 1.07
N ILE A 31 6.97 -11.53 2.04
CA ILE A 31 7.86 -10.42 2.43
C ILE A 31 9.18 -10.96 2.98
N GLY A 32 9.14 -11.99 3.83
CA GLY A 32 10.33 -12.62 4.38
C GLY A 32 11.20 -13.29 3.32
N TRP A 33 10.58 -13.96 2.35
CA TRP A 33 11.29 -14.55 1.21
C TRP A 33 11.97 -13.48 0.36
N GLN A 34 11.27 -12.39 0.05
CA GLN A 34 11.85 -11.25 -0.69
C GLN A 34 13.02 -10.61 0.07
N ALA A 35 12.86 -10.34 1.36
CA ALA A 35 13.90 -9.78 2.21
C ALA A 35 15.13 -10.69 2.36
N SER A 36 14.99 -11.99 2.09
CA SER A 36 16.10 -12.95 2.14
C SER A 36 16.92 -13.02 0.84
N GLN A 37 16.43 -12.41 -0.25
CA GLN A 37 17.15 -12.43 -1.53
C GLN A 37 18.35 -11.47 -1.49
N PRO A 38 19.54 -11.89 -1.98
CA PRO A 38 20.73 -11.03 -1.97
C PRO A 38 20.48 -9.71 -2.72
N GLY A 39 20.68 -8.58 -2.03
CA GLY A 39 20.56 -7.25 -2.63
C GLY A 39 19.13 -6.71 -2.73
N GLN A 40 18.12 -7.42 -2.21
CA GLN A 40 16.75 -6.94 -2.11
C GLN A 40 16.38 -6.62 -0.66
N ASP A 41 15.60 -5.56 -0.48
CA ASP A 41 14.98 -5.23 0.80
C ASP A 41 13.60 -5.91 0.92
N PHE A 42 12.95 -5.77 2.08
CA PHE A 42 11.56 -6.22 2.27
C PHE A 42 10.54 -5.54 1.33
N VAL A 43 10.97 -4.51 0.59
CA VAL A 43 10.21 -3.78 -0.41
C VAL A 43 11.11 -3.32 -1.55
N ASN A 44 10.57 -3.28 -2.77
CA ASN A 44 11.26 -2.73 -3.93
C ASN A 44 11.29 -1.20 -3.82
N LYS A 45 12.46 -0.60 -3.56
CA LYS A 45 12.62 0.85 -3.37
C LYS A 45 12.80 1.57 -4.71
N GLY A 46 12.07 2.66 -4.91
CA GLY A 46 12.33 3.61 -5.99
C GLY A 46 13.47 4.56 -5.66
N ILE A 47 13.86 5.41 -6.62
CA ILE A 47 14.96 6.38 -6.46
C ILE A 47 14.76 7.30 -5.28
N SER A 48 13.52 7.75 -5.02
CA SER A 48 13.21 8.59 -3.87
C SER A 48 13.49 7.94 -2.50
N LEU A 49 13.73 6.62 -2.46
CA LEU A 49 14.08 5.87 -1.24
C LEU A 49 15.49 5.26 -1.30
N LYS A 50 16.05 5.00 -2.48
CA LYS A 50 17.39 4.38 -2.67
C LYS A 50 18.48 5.43 -2.99
N GLY A 51 18.10 6.59 -3.53
CA GLY A 51 19.01 7.51 -4.22
C GLY A 51 19.30 7.06 -5.66
N GLY A 52 19.74 7.99 -6.50
CA GLY A 52 19.89 7.79 -7.94
C GLY A 52 19.75 9.10 -8.72
N SER A 53 19.68 8.98 -10.04
CA SER A 53 19.52 10.09 -10.98
C SER A 53 18.29 9.87 -11.86
N THR A 54 17.53 10.94 -12.04
CA THR A 54 16.39 11.02 -12.96
C THR A 54 16.80 11.89 -14.14
N VAL A 55 16.68 11.37 -15.36
CA VAL A 55 16.85 12.14 -16.60
C VAL A 55 15.49 12.33 -17.24
N SER A 56 15.05 13.57 -17.41
CA SER A 56 13.73 13.91 -17.94
C SER A 56 13.81 14.68 -19.25
N PHE A 57 12.91 14.38 -20.19
CA PHE A 57 12.83 15.02 -21.50
C PHE A 57 11.40 15.05 -22.05
N ASP A 58 11.11 16.02 -22.89
CA ASP A 58 9.79 16.16 -23.52
C ASP A 58 9.52 15.01 -24.49
N TYR A 59 8.31 14.45 -24.44
CA TYR A 59 7.89 13.34 -25.29
C TYR A 59 7.78 13.76 -26.76
N ASN A 60 8.31 12.92 -27.64
CA ASN A 60 8.09 13.03 -29.09
C ASN A 60 7.64 11.67 -29.63
N PRO A 61 6.56 11.59 -30.43
CA PRO A 61 6.11 10.34 -31.06
C PRO A 61 7.15 9.66 -31.94
N SER A 62 8.18 10.38 -32.37
CA SER A 62 9.27 9.87 -33.21
C SER A 62 10.30 9.04 -32.42
N TYR A 63 10.29 9.12 -31.09
CA TYR A 63 11.27 8.42 -30.27
C TYR A 63 10.99 6.93 -30.16
N ASN A 64 12.03 6.12 -30.38
CA ASN A 64 11.96 4.68 -30.19
C ASN A 64 12.38 4.31 -28.76
N LEU A 65 11.41 4.36 -27.83
CA LEU A 65 11.66 4.10 -26.41
C LEU A 65 12.06 2.66 -26.12
N ASN A 66 11.61 1.70 -26.94
CA ASN A 66 11.99 0.30 -26.77
C ASN A 66 13.48 0.08 -27.11
N SER A 67 13.97 0.74 -28.17
CA SER A 67 15.40 0.73 -28.51
C SER A 67 16.21 1.39 -27.39
N LEU A 68 15.75 2.54 -26.91
CA LEU A 68 16.41 3.26 -25.82
C LEU A 68 16.50 2.40 -24.55
N GLU A 69 15.40 1.76 -24.15
CA GLU A 69 15.38 0.85 -23.00
C GLU A 69 16.37 -0.30 -23.18
N GLN A 70 16.41 -0.93 -24.35
CA GLN A 70 17.36 -2.01 -24.64
C GLN A 70 18.82 -1.55 -24.59
N ILE A 71 19.14 -0.39 -25.16
CA ILE A 71 20.50 0.15 -25.17
C ILE A 71 20.94 0.50 -23.76
N LEU A 72 20.07 1.16 -22.98
CA LEU A 72 20.39 1.51 -21.60
C LEU A 72 20.62 0.27 -20.73
N HIS A 73 19.83 -0.79 -20.90
CA HIS A 73 20.08 -2.06 -20.19
C HIS A 73 21.32 -2.80 -20.67
N GLN A 74 21.76 -2.60 -21.92
CA GLN A 74 22.99 -3.19 -22.46
C GLN A 74 24.25 -2.44 -21.99
N GLU A 75 24.23 -1.10 -22.00
CA GLU A 75 25.37 -0.27 -21.59
C GLU A 75 25.51 -0.19 -20.06
N PHE A 76 24.40 -0.25 -19.33
CA PHE A 76 24.36 -0.14 -17.87
C PHE A 76 23.71 -1.38 -17.22
N PRO A 77 24.23 -2.60 -17.45
CA PRO A 77 23.57 -3.85 -17.03
C PRO A 77 23.54 -4.07 -15.51
N LYS A 78 24.33 -3.29 -14.76
CA LYS A 78 24.40 -3.35 -13.29
C LYS A 78 23.49 -2.33 -12.62
N ASN A 79 22.93 -1.40 -13.39
CA ASN A 79 22.11 -0.32 -12.87
C ASN A 79 20.64 -0.64 -13.01
N ASP A 80 19.88 -0.26 -11.99
CA ASP A 80 18.44 -0.42 -11.98
C ASP A 80 17.81 0.77 -12.71
N ILE A 81 17.23 0.51 -13.89
CA ILE A 81 16.68 1.53 -14.79
C ILE A 81 15.18 1.33 -14.92
N SER A 82 14.40 2.40 -14.81
CA SER A 82 12.96 2.39 -15.00
C SER A 82 12.47 3.64 -15.71
N PHE A 83 11.53 3.46 -16.61
CA PHE A 83 10.90 4.56 -17.35
C PHE A 83 9.62 4.99 -16.66
N ARG A 84 9.41 6.30 -16.60
CA ARG A 84 8.20 6.92 -16.09
C ARG A 84 7.61 7.87 -17.13
N PHE A 85 6.31 7.79 -17.34
CA PHE A 85 5.58 8.62 -18.28
C PHE A 85 4.76 9.66 -17.51
N LEU A 86 4.99 10.93 -17.83
CA LEU A 86 4.36 12.07 -17.18
C LEU A 86 3.52 12.82 -18.22
N GLY A 87 2.27 13.15 -17.87
CA GLY A 87 1.32 13.72 -18.81
C GLY A 87 0.20 14.50 -18.12
N VAL A 88 -0.48 15.33 -18.93
CA VAL A 88 -1.73 16.02 -18.58
C VAL A 88 -2.78 15.77 -19.67
N ALA A 89 -4.02 15.51 -19.26
CA ALA A 89 -5.19 15.19 -20.08
C ALA A 89 -5.07 13.99 -21.05
N GLY A 90 -4.23 13.00 -20.73
CA GLY A 90 -4.05 11.76 -21.50
C GLY A 90 -2.96 11.86 -22.57
N SER A 91 -2.31 13.02 -22.71
CA SER A 91 -1.09 13.19 -23.50
C SER A 91 0.14 12.99 -22.62
N ILE A 92 1.06 12.14 -23.06
CA ILE A 92 2.41 12.08 -22.48
C ILE A 92 3.13 13.35 -22.93
N GLU A 93 3.56 14.16 -21.96
CA GLU A 93 4.30 15.40 -22.21
C GLU A 93 5.78 15.23 -21.89
N THR A 94 6.11 14.44 -20.87
CA THR A 94 7.49 14.24 -20.41
C THR A 94 7.74 12.78 -20.10
N ILE A 95 8.92 12.29 -20.46
CA ILE A 95 9.44 10.99 -20.02
C ILE A 95 10.55 11.25 -19.01
N ALA A 96 10.53 10.50 -17.90
CA ALA A 96 11.57 10.49 -16.90
C ALA A 96 12.19 9.09 -16.81
N ILE A 97 13.51 9.00 -16.96
CA ILE A 97 14.28 7.78 -16.83
C ILE A 97 14.98 7.81 -15.47
N ASP A 98 14.53 6.92 -14.60
CA ASP A 98 15.06 6.71 -13.27
C ASP A 98 16.21 5.70 -13.35
N SER A 99 17.41 6.05 -12.89
CA SER A 99 18.54 5.13 -12.66
C SER A 99 19.09 5.23 -11.23
N ASP A 100 19.69 4.16 -10.70
CA ASP A 100 20.42 4.21 -9.41
C ASP A 100 21.85 4.78 -9.53
N ILE A 101 22.20 5.32 -10.70
CA ILE A 101 23.48 5.99 -10.98
C ILE A 101 23.55 7.29 -10.17
N GLN A 102 24.71 7.57 -9.58
CA GLN A 102 24.94 8.78 -8.77
C GLN A 102 26.28 9.45 -9.07
N GLU A 103 27.26 8.69 -9.57
CA GLU A 103 28.56 9.24 -9.88
C GLU A 103 28.50 10.06 -11.17
N LYS A 104 28.99 11.30 -11.11
CA LYS A 104 29.02 12.19 -12.27
C LYS A 104 29.75 11.58 -13.48
N SER A 105 30.78 10.78 -13.22
CA SER A 105 31.52 9.99 -14.23
C SER A 105 30.65 9.03 -15.02
N GLN A 106 29.53 8.57 -14.45
CA GLN A 106 28.57 7.67 -15.09
C GLN A 106 27.30 8.39 -15.57
N ILE A 107 26.92 9.48 -14.89
CA ILE A 107 25.78 10.32 -15.30
C ILE A 107 26.05 10.97 -16.66
N ASP A 108 27.25 11.50 -16.90
CA ASP A 108 27.57 12.17 -18.17
C ASP A 108 27.47 11.18 -19.36
N PRO A 109 28.06 9.96 -19.31
CA PRO A 109 27.80 8.92 -20.31
C PRO A 109 26.33 8.53 -20.43
N PHE A 110 25.63 8.33 -19.30
CA PHE A 110 24.22 7.94 -19.31
C PHE A 110 23.33 8.97 -20.02
N LYS A 111 23.52 10.24 -19.69
CA LYS A 111 22.87 11.38 -20.34
C LYS A 111 23.19 11.43 -21.83
N LYS A 112 24.45 11.20 -22.20
CA LYS A 112 24.91 11.22 -23.58
C LYS A 112 24.30 10.09 -24.41
N THR A 113 24.21 8.88 -23.88
CA THR A 113 23.55 7.74 -24.52
C THR A 113 22.07 8.05 -24.80
N ILE A 114 21.37 8.64 -23.82
CA ILE A 114 19.97 9.08 -24.00
C ILE A 114 19.88 10.15 -25.11
N ALA A 115 20.74 11.17 -25.08
CA ALA A 115 20.74 12.24 -26.06
C ALA A 115 21.02 11.72 -27.49
N SER A 116 21.98 10.80 -27.64
CA SER A 116 22.34 10.24 -28.94
C SER A 116 21.24 9.38 -29.54
N GLU A 117 20.59 8.54 -28.72
CA GLU A 117 19.53 7.65 -29.22
C GLU A 117 18.25 8.40 -29.56
N LEU A 118 17.97 9.50 -28.85
CA LEU A 118 16.83 10.37 -29.13
C LEU A 118 17.13 11.40 -30.24
N GLU A 119 18.37 11.48 -30.73
CA GLU A 119 18.85 12.50 -31.67
C GLU A 119 18.57 13.94 -31.19
N VAL A 120 18.66 14.18 -29.88
CA VAL A 120 18.43 15.50 -29.27
C VAL A 120 19.70 16.10 -28.67
N PRO A 121 19.82 17.43 -28.62
CA PRO A 121 20.91 18.08 -27.89
C PRO A 121 20.87 17.76 -26.39
N GLU A 122 22.01 17.52 -25.76
CA GLU A 122 22.07 17.19 -24.31
C GLU A 122 21.48 18.28 -23.39
N ASN A 123 21.36 19.53 -23.87
CA ASN A 123 20.79 20.63 -23.07
C ASN A 123 19.27 20.58 -22.95
N THR A 124 18.58 19.74 -23.73
CA THR A 124 17.14 19.52 -23.61
C THR A 124 16.80 18.51 -22.51
N LEU A 125 17.80 17.73 -22.06
CA LEU A 125 17.66 16.75 -20.99
C LEU A 125 17.85 17.43 -19.63
N SER A 126 16.83 17.37 -18.79
CA SER A 126 16.91 17.75 -17.39
C SER A 126 17.47 16.59 -16.57
N VAL A 127 18.43 16.85 -15.69
CA VAL A 127 19.02 15.81 -14.81
C VAL A 127 18.86 16.23 -13.36
N GLU A 128 18.16 15.41 -12.60
CA GLU A 128 18.05 15.52 -11.15
C GLU A 128 18.80 14.36 -10.50
N THR A 129 19.59 14.62 -9.46
CA THR A 129 20.33 13.58 -8.76
C THR A 129 20.08 13.67 -7.28
N MET A 130 19.75 12.54 -6.67
CA MET A 130 19.57 12.38 -5.24
C MET A 130 20.61 11.42 -4.70
N GLY A 131 21.41 11.88 -3.73
CA GLY A 131 22.42 11.02 -3.11
C GLY A 131 21.79 9.85 -2.33
N SER A 132 22.43 8.69 -2.39
CA SER A 132 22.06 7.47 -1.64
C SER A 132 21.92 7.72 -0.15
N SER A 133 22.82 8.49 0.45
CA SER A 133 22.74 8.85 1.87
C SER A 133 21.47 9.62 2.21
N LEU A 134 21.00 10.48 1.30
CA LEU A 134 19.76 11.24 1.46
C LEU A 134 18.54 10.31 1.30
N GLY A 135 18.55 9.45 0.28
CA GLY A 135 17.49 8.45 0.05
C GLY A 135 17.33 7.48 1.22
N ASP A 136 18.43 6.90 1.70
CA ASP A 136 18.44 6.00 2.86
C ASP A 136 17.96 6.70 4.14
N SER A 137 18.36 7.96 4.33
CA SER A 137 17.90 8.77 5.46
C SER A 137 16.38 9.01 5.38
N PHE A 138 15.86 9.41 4.21
CA PHE A 138 14.43 9.57 4.00
C PHE A 138 13.68 8.27 4.25
N PHE A 139 14.13 7.15 3.69
CA PHE A 139 13.50 5.84 3.90
C PHE A 139 13.42 5.48 5.38
N LYS A 140 14.52 5.62 6.13
CA LYS A 140 14.55 5.34 7.58
C LYS A 140 13.63 6.27 8.35
N GLN A 141 13.61 7.56 8.02
CA GLN A 141 12.74 8.54 8.67
C GLN A 141 11.27 8.25 8.40
N THR A 142 10.88 7.97 7.16
CA THR A 142 9.48 7.69 6.82
C THR A 142 9.03 6.35 7.43
N LEU A 143 9.89 5.34 7.47
CA LEU A 143 9.58 4.08 8.17
C LEU A 143 9.41 4.30 9.67
N THR A 144 10.26 5.12 10.28
CA THR A 144 10.12 5.50 11.70
C THR A 144 8.81 6.25 11.95
N ALA A 145 8.44 7.18 11.06
CA ALA A 145 7.17 7.90 11.13
C ALA A 145 5.97 6.96 11.01
N LEU A 146 6.02 5.96 10.12
CA LEU A 146 4.98 4.93 9.97
C LEU A 146 4.80 4.13 11.27
N ILE A 147 5.90 3.68 11.89
CA ILE A 147 5.86 2.93 13.15
C ILE A 147 5.29 3.81 14.27
N ILE A 148 5.75 5.06 14.39
CA ILE A 148 5.23 6.00 15.40
C ILE A 148 3.74 6.25 15.19
N ALA A 149 3.30 6.52 13.96
CA ALA A 149 1.89 6.73 13.64
C ALA A 149 1.04 5.51 14.02
N PHE A 150 1.52 4.30 13.72
CA PHE A 150 0.83 3.06 14.09
C PHE A 150 0.74 2.86 15.61
N LEU A 151 1.81 3.16 16.35
CA LEU A 151 1.81 3.09 17.82
C LEU A 151 0.87 4.12 18.45
N LEU A 152 0.90 5.36 17.98
CA LEU A 152 -0.01 6.42 18.44
C LEU A 152 -1.47 6.07 18.14
N MET A 153 -1.75 5.52 16.95
CA MET A 153 -3.06 4.98 16.62
C MET A 153 -3.50 3.91 17.62
N GLY A 154 -2.63 2.95 17.94
CA GLY A 154 -2.91 1.91 18.92
C GLY A 154 -3.23 2.46 20.31
N ILE A 155 -2.53 3.52 20.74
CA ILE A 155 -2.79 4.23 21.99
C ILE A 155 -4.19 4.88 21.97
N VAL A 156 -4.56 5.55 20.88
CA VAL A 156 -5.89 6.16 20.71
C VAL A 156 -6.99 5.10 20.79
N VAL A 157 -6.82 3.98 20.07
CA VAL A 157 -7.74 2.83 20.09
C VAL A 157 -7.85 2.25 21.52
N PHE A 158 -6.74 2.14 22.24
CA PHE A 158 -6.73 1.68 23.63
C PHE A 158 -7.53 2.59 24.55
N PHE A 159 -7.29 3.91 24.51
CA PHE A 159 -8.02 4.87 25.33
C PHE A 159 -9.51 4.92 24.98
N TYR A 160 -9.86 4.75 23.71
CA TYR A 160 -11.25 4.77 23.26
C TYR A 160 -12.06 3.58 23.79
N PHE A 161 -11.52 2.36 23.71
CA PHE A 161 -12.23 1.15 24.16
C PHE A 161 -12.04 0.83 25.65
N ARG A 162 -10.97 1.35 26.28
CA ARG A 162 -10.61 1.09 27.68
C ARG A 162 -10.55 -0.40 28.02
N SER A 163 -10.26 -1.24 27.03
CA SER A 163 -10.25 -2.70 27.16
C SER A 163 -9.21 -3.30 26.23
N VAL A 164 -8.28 -4.07 26.80
CA VAL A 164 -7.13 -4.64 26.07
C VAL A 164 -7.56 -5.53 24.91
N ALA A 165 -8.53 -6.42 25.11
CA ALA A 165 -8.89 -7.42 24.10
C ALA A 165 -9.51 -6.80 22.82
N PRO A 166 -10.52 -5.92 22.89
CA PRO A 166 -11.00 -5.17 21.73
C PRO A 166 -9.94 -4.31 21.05
N SER A 167 -9.09 -3.63 21.83
CA SER A 167 -8.05 -2.78 21.26
C SER A 167 -7.01 -3.59 20.49
N LEU A 168 -6.60 -4.74 21.02
CA LEU A 168 -5.71 -5.67 20.30
C LEU A 168 -6.36 -6.23 19.03
N ALA A 169 -7.68 -6.44 19.01
CA ALA A 169 -8.38 -6.92 17.83
C ALA A 169 -8.29 -5.90 16.67
N VAL A 170 -8.54 -4.63 16.97
CA VAL A 170 -8.41 -3.50 16.01
C VAL A 170 -6.96 -3.32 15.57
N ILE A 171 -6.02 -3.29 16.52
CA ILE A 171 -4.59 -3.13 16.19
C ILE A 171 -4.10 -4.29 15.31
N LEU A 172 -4.53 -5.52 15.59
CA LEU A 172 -4.14 -6.68 14.80
C LEU A 172 -4.74 -6.63 13.39
N ALA A 173 -6.00 -6.23 13.23
CA ALA A 173 -6.63 -6.09 11.92
C ALA A 173 -5.92 -5.01 11.08
N ALA A 174 -5.68 -3.83 11.65
CA ALA A 174 -4.92 -2.77 11.00
C ALA A 174 -3.47 -3.17 10.65
N ALA A 175 -2.81 -3.95 11.50
CA ALA A 175 -1.49 -4.52 11.17
C ALA A 175 -1.58 -5.50 10.00
N SER A 176 -2.58 -6.39 10.00
CA SER A 176 -2.83 -7.31 8.89
C SER A 176 -3.03 -6.55 7.58
N ASP A 177 -3.78 -5.44 7.60
CA ASP A 177 -4.07 -4.64 6.42
C ASP A 177 -2.79 -4.10 5.78
N ILE A 178 -1.91 -3.50 6.57
CA ILE A 178 -0.65 -2.95 6.07
C ILE A 178 0.25 -4.07 5.52
N ILE A 179 0.41 -5.17 6.26
CA ILE A 179 1.30 -6.27 5.90
C ILE A 179 0.84 -6.96 4.62
N VAL A 180 -0.45 -7.30 4.54
CA VAL A 180 -1.01 -7.98 3.36
C VAL A 180 -1.01 -7.03 2.16
N THR A 181 -1.32 -5.75 2.35
CA THR A 181 -1.24 -4.76 1.27
C THR A 181 0.18 -4.62 0.74
N LEU A 182 1.18 -4.55 1.62
CA LEU A 182 2.58 -4.48 1.22
C LEU A 182 3.01 -5.73 0.44
N ALA A 183 2.60 -6.92 0.89
CA ALA A 183 2.91 -8.16 0.20
C ALA A 183 2.29 -8.19 -1.21
N VAL A 184 1.02 -7.82 -1.34
CA VAL A 184 0.34 -7.76 -2.65
C VAL A 184 0.94 -6.66 -3.53
N PHE A 185 1.29 -5.51 -2.96
CA PHE A 185 1.96 -4.43 -3.69
C PHE A 185 3.33 -4.88 -4.22
N ASN A 186 4.13 -5.59 -3.43
CA ASN A 186 5.42 -6.13 -3.88
C ASN A 186 5.28 -7.06 -5.09
N LEU A 187 4.19 -7.82 -5.19
CA LEU A 187 3.91 -8.69 -6.34
C LEU A 187 3.62 -7.92 -7.63
N THR A 188 3.28 -6.62 -7.55
CA THR A 188 3.08 -5.78 -8.73
C THR A 188 4.38 -5.39 -9.44
N GLY A 189 5.53 -5.55 -8.76
CA GLY A 189 6.83 -5.12 -9.28
C GLY A 189 7.04 -3.60 -9.28
N ILE A 190 6.03 -2.81 -8.91
CA ILE A 190 6.14 -1.34 -8.85
C ILE A 190 7.09 -0.96 -7.71
N LYS A 191 8.07 -0.10 -8.01
CA LYS A 191 9.02 0.42 -7.02
C LYS A 191 8.36 1.45 -6.11
N LEU A 192 8.37 1.20 -4.80
CA LEU A 192 7.81 2.06 -3.78
C LEU A 192 8.52 3.43 -3.77
N SER A 193 7.76 4.51 -3.87
CA SER A 193 8.27 5.87 -3.67
C SER A 193 7.95 6.38 -2.26
N THR A 194 8.48 7.55 -1.89
CA THR A 194 8.07 8.28 -0.69
C THR A 194 6.56 8.53 -0.64
N ALA A 195 5.93 8.84 -1.78
CA ALA A 195 4.49 9.01 -1.89
C ALA A 195 3.72 7.69 -1.66
N GLY A 196 4.31 6.57 -2.07
CA GLY A 196 3.77 5.24 -1.75
C GLY A 196 3.74 4.98 -0.24
N ILE A 197 4.78 5.39 0.50
CA ILE A 197 4.75 5.30 1.98
C ILE A 197 3.66 6.19 2.57
N ALA A 198 3.44 7.39 2.02
CA ALA A 198 2.32 8.24 2.42
C ALA A 198 0.96 7.57 2.16
N ALA A 199 0.82 6.76 1.12
CA ALA A 199 -0.38 5.95 0.87
C ALA A 199 -0.60 4.89 1.96
N PHE A 200 0.47 4.23 2.44
CA PHE A 200 0.38 3.31 3.59
C PHE A 200 -0.01 4.05 4.89
N LEU A 201 0.52 5.26 5.12
CA LEU A 201 0.09 6.09 6.25
C LEU A 201 -1.41 6.42 6.18
N MET A 202 -1.91 6.75 4.99
CA MET A 202 -3.33 7.02 4.76
C MET A 202 -4.19 5.77 4.96
N LEU A 203 -3.70 4.61 4.52
CA LEU A 203 -4.37 3.32 4.70
C LEU A 203 -4.60 2.99 6.18
N ILE A 204 -3.66 3.32 7.07
CA ILE A 204 -3.84 3.16 8.53
C ILE A 204 -5.12 3.85 8.99
N GLY A 205 -5.36 5.09 8.53
CA GLY A 205 -6.55 5.85 8.88
C GLY A 205 -7.83 5.17 8.39
N TYR A 206 -7.87 4.79 7.12
CA TYR A 206 -9.04 4.15 6.52
C TYR A 206 -9.40 2.80 7.17
N SER A 207 -8.41 1.96 7.44
CA SER A 207 -8.56 0.66 8.10
C SER A 207 -9.07 0.82 9.53
N VAL A 208 -8.46 1.73 10.30
CA VAL A 208 -8.83 1.89 11.72
C VAL A 208 -10.21 2.52 11.89
N ASP A 209 -10.65 3.37 10.96
CA ASP A 209 -11.99 3.96 11.00
C ASP A 209 -13.11 2.90 10.87
N THR A 210 -12.97 1.94 9.95
CA THR A 210 -13.94 0.84 9.76
C THR A 210 -13.92 -0.12 10.95
N ASP A 211 -12.74 -0.42 11.48
CA ASP A 211 -12.54 -1.24 12.67
C ASP A 211 -13.12 -0.61 13.95
N ILE A 212 -12.91 0.70 14.16
CA ILE A 212 -13.49 1.44 15.28
C ILE A 212 -15.02 1.49 15.13
N LEU A 213 -15.55 1.72 13.93
CA LEU A 213 -16.99 1.71 13.68
C LEU A 213 -17.61 0.36 14.07
N LEU A 214 -17.04 -0.75 13.57
CA LEU A 214 -17.48 -2.10 13.89
C LEU A 214 -17.42 -2.34 15.40
N SER A 215 -16.25 -2.12 16.01
CA SER A 215 -16.01 -2.38 17.42
C SER A 215 -16.93 -1.53 18.31
N THR A 216 -17.18 -0.28 17.95
CA THR A 216 -18.12 0.61 18.65
C THR A 216 -19.53 0.08 18.57
N ARG A 217 -19.99 -0.27 17.35
CA ARG A 217 -21.34 -0.81 17.18
C ARG A 217 -21.53 -2.11 17.90
N VAL A 218 -20.52 -2.98 18.00
CA VAL A 218 -20.59 -4.31 18.64
C VAL A 218 -20.37 -4.28 20.15
N LEU A 219 -19.62 -3.33 20.70
CA LEU A 219 -19.27 -3.30 22.13
C LEU A 219 -20.04 -2.26 22.94
N LYS A 220 -20.32 -1.08 22.38
CA LYS A 220 -20.89 0.05 23.15
C LYS A 220 -22.40 0.21 22.99
N ARG A 221 -22.98 -0.25 21.89
CA ARG A 221 -24.43 -0.13 21.59
C ARG A 221 -25.25 -1.37 21.99
N VAL A 222 -25.05 -1.87 23.21
CA VAL A 222 -25.61 -3.17 23.65
C VAL A 222 -27.15 -3.23 23.63
N GLY A 223 -27.83 -2.09 23.60
CA GLY A 223 -29.30 -2.00 23.48
C GLY A 223 -29.86 -2.00 22.05
N ASP A 224 -29.04 -1.90 21.01
CA ASP A 224 -29.49 -1.74 19.62
C ASP A 224 -29.81 -3.09 18.93
N GLY A 225 -30.28 -4.08 19.69
CA GLY A 225 -30.57 -5.44 19.22
C GLY A 225 -29.45 -6.44 19.46
N SER A 226 -29.57 -7.61 18.82
CA SER A 226 -28.62 -8.72 18.96
C SER A 226 -27.22 -8.35 18.45
N VAL A 227 -26.19 -9.05 18.92
CA VAL A 227 -24.80 -8.86 18.46
C VAL A 227 -24.70 -8.95 16.93
N MET A 228 -25.41 -9.91 16.32
CA MET A 228 -25.40 -10.09 14.87
C MET A 228 -26.10 -8.95 14.13
N GLU A 229 -27.23 -8.44 14.62
CA GLU A 229 -27.90 -7.27 14.01
C GLU A 229 -26.99 -6.04 14.03
N ARG A 230 -26.27 -5.84 15.13
CA ARG A 230 -25.30 -4.74 15.27
C ARG A 230 -24.10 -4.91 14.33
N ILE A 231 -23.60 -6.13 14.15
CA ILE A 231 -22.57 -6.46 13.15
C ILE A 231 -23.08 -6.18 11.74
N TYR A 232 -24.26 -6.66 11.35
CA TYR A 232 -24.81 -6.43 10.00
C TYR A 232 -25.10 -4.97 9.74
N GLY A 233 -25.57 -4.24 10.75
CA GLY A 233 -25.69 -2.79 10.69
C GLY A 233 -24.34 -2.16 10.40
N ALA A 234 -23.31 -2.48 11.21
CA ALA A 234 -21.95 -1.97 11.04
C ALA A 234 -21.41 -2.28 9.64
N MET A 235 -21.59 -3.52 9.20
CA MET A 235 -21.21 -4.01 7.88
C MET A 235 -21.85 -3.18 6.78
N LYS A 236 -23.17 -2.94 6.83
CA LYS A 236 -23.85 -2.09 5.84
C LYS A 236 -23.21 -0.70 5.74
N THR A 237 -22.98 -0.04 6.87
CA THR A 237 -22.37 1.30 6.87
C THR A 237 -20.92 1.26 6.41
N GLY A 238 -20.12 0.31 6.91
CA GLY A 238 -18.72 0.15 6.55
C GLY A 238 -18.52 -0.17 5.08
N PHE A 239 -19.29 -1.11 4.52
CA PHE A 239 -19.28 -1.38 3.09
C PHE A 239 -19.66 -0.15 2.27
N THR A 240 -20.61 0.68 2.71
CA THR A 240 -20.91 1.94 2.00
C THR A 240 -19.72 2.90 2.04
N MET A 241 -19.07 3.09 3.19
CA MET A 241 -17.88 3.94 3.31
C MET A 241 -16.73 3.43 2.42
N SER A 242 -16.37 2.14 2.53
CA SER A 242 -15.30 1.54 1.71
C SER A 242 -15.65 1.57 0.23
N ALA A 243 -16.91 1.35 -0.16
CA ALA A 243 -17.34 1.41 -1.56
C ALA A 243 -17.24 2.83 -2.14
N THR A 244 -17.60 3.87 -1.37
CA THR A 244 -17.44 5.25 -1.82
C THR A 244 -15.97 5.62 -2.01
N THR A 245 -15.09 5.19 -1.11
CA THR A 245 -13.64 5.42 -1.24
C THR A 245 -13.06 4.62 -2.39
N LEU A 246 -13.43 3.35 -2.55
CA LEU A 246 -13.01 2.51 -3.68
C LEU A 246 -13.46 3.11 -5.02
N ALA A 247 -14.67 3.64 -5.12
CA ALA A 247 -15.13 4.31 -6.32
C ALA A 247 -14.29 5.55 -6.64
N ALA A 248 -13.98 6.39 -5.63
CA ALA A 248 -13.12 7.55 -5.81
C ALA A 248 -11.69 7.15 -6.22
N VAL A 249 -11.12 6.13 -5.58
CA VAL A 249 -9.80 5.57 -5.91
C VAL A 249 -9.78 4.99 -7.31
N LEU A 250 -10.82 4.27 -7.74
CA LEU A 250 -10.92 3.72 -9.10
C LEU A 250 -10.99 4.82 -10.15
N VAL A 251 -11.81 5.85 -9.94
CA VAL A 251 -11.87 7.01 -10.82
C VAL A 251 -10.51 7.69 -10.87
N ALA A 252 -9.91 7.99 -9.72
CA ALA A 252 -8.58 8.57 -9.65
C ALA A 252 -7.53 7.69 -10.33
N MET A 253 -7.60 6.36 -10.25
CA MET A 253 -6.65 5.47 -10.92
C MET A 253 -6.78 5.50 -12.44
N ILE A 254 -8.00 5.67 -12.97
CA ILE A 254 -8.25 5.76 -14.41
C ILE A 254 -7.82 7.12 -14.97
N PHE A 255 -8.07 8.20 -14.24
CA PHE A 255 -7.82 9.57 -14.69
C PHE A 255 -6.50 10.17 -14.19
N ALA A 256 -5.83 9.55 -13.21
CA ALA A 256 -4.51 10.00 -12.79
C ALA A 256 -3.52 9.71 -13.90
N GLU A 257 -2.73 10.71 -14.23
CA GLU A 257 -1.70 10.59 -15.26
C GLU A 257 -0.32 10.47 -14.64
N SER A 258 -0.10 11.18 -13.54
CA SER A 258 1.08 11.01 -12.70
C SER A 258 1.17 9.58 -12.16
N GLU A 259 2.28 8.91 -12.46
CA GLU A 259 2.60 7.59 -11.90
C GLU A 259 2.66 7.59 -10.38
N VAL A 260 3.05 8.72 -9.77
CA VAL A 260 3.05 8.90 -8.33
C VAL A 260 1.63 8.78 -7.77
N ILE A 261 0.67 9.45 -8.41
CA ILE A 261 -0.75 9.36 -8.00
C ILE A 261 -1.28 7.96 -8.27
N LYS A 262 -0.98 7.35 -9.42
CA LYS A 262 -1.37 5.96 -9.73
C LYS A 262 -0.85 5.00 -8.67
N GLN A 263 0.40 5.15 -8.21
CA GLN A 263 0.97 4.34 -7.14
C GLN A 263 0.20 4.49 -5.83
N ILE A 264 -0.12 5.73 -5.41
CA ILE A 264 -0.95 5.97 -4.21
C ILE A 264 -2.30 5.26 -4.37
N MET A 265 -2.95 5.41 -5.53
CA MET A 265 -4.26 4.80 -5.79
C MET A 265 -4.21 3.26 -5.79
N ILE A 266 -3.17 2.64 -6.36
CA ILE A 266 -3.00 1.19 -6.35
C ILE A 266 -2.85 0.67 -4.91
N ILE A 267 -2.03 1.33 -4.09
CA ILE A 267 -1.84 0.94 -2.68
C ILE A 267 -3.15 1.06 -1.91
N LEU A 268 -3.87 2.17 -2.06
CA LEU A 268 -5.19 2.35 -1.42
C LEU A 268 -6.22 1.35 -1.93
N PHE A 269 -6.25 1.06 -3.23
CA PHE A 269 -7.19 0.11 -3.82
C PHE A 269 -6.99 -1.29 -3.24
N ILE A 270 -5.75 -1.78 -3.23
CA ILE A 270 -5.39 -3.06 -2.63
C ILE A 270 -5.73 -3.04 -1.14
N GLY A 271 -5.34 -2.00 -0.42
CA GLY A 271 -5.55 -1.89 1.02
C GLY A 271 -7.00 -1.87 1.44
N LEU A 272 -7.87 -1.17 0.70
CA LEU A 272 -9.30 -1.16 0.97
C LEU A 272 -9.97 -2.51 0.68
N LEU A 273 -9.48 -3.29 -0.29
CA LEU A 273 -9.97 -4.65 -0.52
C LEU A 273 -9.55 -5.61 0.59
N VAL A 274 -8.31 -5.47 1.07
CA VAL A 274 -7.78 -6.24 2.19
C VAL A 274 -8.53 -5.89 3.48
N ASP A 275 -8.77 -4.61 3.75
CA ASP A 275 -9.54 -4.12 4.91
C ASP A 275 -10.91 -4.79 5.00
N LEU A 276 -11.63 -4.93 3.88
CA LEU A 276 -12.92 -5.63 3.89
C LEU A 276 -12.81 -7.07 4.40
N VAL A 277 -11.72 -7.77 4.10
CA VAL A 277 -11.50 -9.13 4.60
C VAL A 277 -11.09 -9.11 6.06
N MET A 278 -10.14 -8.25 6.45
CA MET A 278 -9.63 -8.22 7.82
C MET A 278 -10.68 -7.69 8.80
N THR A 279 -11.35 -6.59 8.50
CA THR A 279 -12.38 -6.02 9.38
C THR A 279 -13.59 -6.96 9.54
N TRP A 280 -14.18 -7.42 8.43
CA TRP A 280 -15.44 -8.16 8.48
C TRP A 280 -15.31 -9.65 8.77
N ILE A 281 -14.10 -10.22 8.68
CA ILE A 281 -13.84 -11.63 9.02
C ILE A 281 -12.91 -11.72 10.24
N GLN A 282 -11.74 -11.09 10.21
CA GLN A 282 -10.75 -11.17 11.29
C GLN A 282 -11.23 -10.43 12.54
N ASN A 283 -11.39 -9.10 12.49
CA ASN A 283 -11.77 -8.30 13.66
C ASN A 283 -13.14 -8.73 14.19
N THR A 284 -14.14 -8.86 13.29
CA THR A 284 -15.48 -9.32 13.68
C THR A 284 -15.44 -10.69 14.36
N GLY A 285 -14.67 -11.65 13.84
CA GLY A 285 -14.52 -12.96 14.45
C GLY A 285 -13.86 -12.92 15.82
N ILE A 286 -12.82 -12.11 16.00
CA ILE A 286 -12.14 -11.93 17.30
C ILE A 286 -13.09 -11.31 18.32
N LEU A 287 -13.83 -10.26 17.95
CA LEU A 287 -14.81 -9.61 18.82
C LEU A 287 -15.94 -10.56 19.24
N ARG A 288 -16.41 -11.42 18.34
CA ARG A 288 -17.43 -12.43 18.66
C ARG A 288 -16.91 -13.45 19.69
N ILE A 289 -15.68 -13.94 19.54
CA ILE A 289 -15.06 -14.84 20.53
C ILE A 289 -14.94 -14.15 21.89
N TYR A 290 -14.55 -12.87 21.90
CA TYR A 290 -14.44 -12.09 23.12
C TYR A 290 -15.79 -11.95 23.85
N LEU A 291 -16.86 -11.63 23.11
CA LEU A 291 -18.21 -11.51 23.69
C LEU A 291 -18.74 -12.85 24.21
N GLU A 292 -18.59 -13.95 23.45
CA GLU A 292 -18.99 -15.30 23.90
C GLU A 292 -18.28 -15.70 25.21
N ARG A 293 -16.99 -15.38 25.34
CA ARG A 293 -16.21 -15.67 26.56
C ARG A 293 -16.65 -14.79 27.73
N LYS A 294 -17.05 -13.55 27.47
CA LYS A 294 -17.53 -12.63 28.51
C LYS A 294 -18.89 -13.07 29.05
N GLU A 295 -19.81 -13.49 28.17
CA GLU A 295 -21.12 -14.02 28.57
C GLU A 295 -20.99 -15.31 29.40
N LYS A 296 -20.14 -16.25 28.99
CA LYS A 296 -19.88 -17.49 29.75
C LYS A 296 -19.26 -17.29 31.13
N LYS A 297 -18.58 -16.16 31.35
CA LYS A 297 -18.01 -15.81 32.67
C LYS A 297 -19.02 -15.10 33.59
N ALA A 298 -20.11 -14.60 33.02
CA ALA A 298 -21.16 -13.89 33.75
C ALA A 298 -22.33 -14.82 34.15
N GLN A 299 -22.37 -16.03 33.59
CA GLN A 299 -23.24 -17.15 33.98
C GLN A 299 -22.51 -18.05 34.99
#